data_AF-A0AAV4NNU5-F1
#
_entry.id   AF-A0AAV4NNU5-F1
#
_cell.length_a   1.000
_cell.length_b   1.000
_cell.length_c   1.000
_cell.angle_alpha   90.00
_cell.angle_beta   90.00
_cell.angle_gamma   90.00
#
_symmetry.space_group_name_H-M   'P 1'
#
loop_
_entity.id
_entity.type
_entity.pdbx_description
1 polymer ?
#
loop_
_entity_poly.entity_id
_entity_poly.type
_entity_poly.pdbx_seq_one_letter_code
_entity_poly.pdbx_strand_id
1 'polypeptide(L)'
;MTLLVFGEFLCADNKVLNFTVTVSDCQAEQPCAVPVGTTLYIKTFFVPQETLRDVKSRVSAKMGVLVVPRGPSRFVCPSAISEEADRCDSTEGLVRGRHYAYVEEFPIRPHYREISVKIRVEFFTGRRPHSNTTLLCFEIPLRIMSDSEMS
;
A
#
# COMPACT_ATOMS: atom_id res chain seq x y z
N MET A 1 6.51 -16.48 3.96
CA MET A 1 6.80 -15.82 5.26
C MET A 1 6.29 -14.40 5.15
N THR A 2 5.46 -13.94 6.09
CA THR A 2 4.68 -12.70 5.97
C THR A 2 5.12 -11.75 7.08
N LEU A 3 5.69 -10.60 6.73
CA LEU A 3 6.04 -9.58 7.73
C LEU A 3 4.89 -8.61 7.95
N LEU A 4 4.54 -8.37 9.21
CA LEU A 4 3.71 -7.23 9.62
C LEU A 4 4.59 -5.98 9.66
N VAL A 5 4.45 -5.11 8.67
CA VAL A 5 5.15 -3.82 8.67
C VAL A 5 4.25 -2.81 9.36
N PHE A 6 4.66 -2.36 10.55
CA PHE A 6 4.12 -1.15 11.16
C PHE A 6 4.70 0.04 10.39
N GLY A 7 4.02 0.50 9.35
CA GLY A 7 4.48 1.63 8.54
C GLY A 7 4.59 2.90 9.38
N GLU A 8 5.62 3.71 9.14
CA GLU A 8 5.70 5.06 9.69
C GLU A 8 4.50 5.87 9.16
N PHE A 9 3.68 6.37 10.08
CA PHE A 9 2.50 7.18 9.81
C PHE A 9 2.90 8.58 9.39
N LEU A 10 2.54 8.98 8.17
CA LEU A 10 2.96 10.28 7.62
C LEU A 10 1.82 11.18 7.16
N CYS A 11 0.56 10.73 7.29
CA CYS A 11 -0.61 11.53 6.94
C CYS A 11 -1.44 11.86 8.20
N ALA A 12 -1.87 13.12 8.30
CA ALA A 12 -2.24 13.78 9.55
C ALA A 12 -3.52 13.24 10.23
N ASP A 13 -4.38 12.48 9.54
CA ASP A 13 -5.58 11.88 10.14
C ASP A 13 -5.93 10.56 9.43
N ASN A 14 -5.96 9.44 10.16
CA ASN A 14 -6.42 8.16 9.62
C ASN A 14 -7.94 8.02 9.84
N LYS A 15 -8.68 7.78 8.76
CA LYS A 15 -10.14 7.53 8.79
C LYS A 15 -10.49 6.04 8.85
N VAL A 16 -9.56 5.23 9.33
CA VAL A 16 -9.70 3.77 9.52
C VAL A 16 -9.52 3.45 10.99
N LEU A 17 -10.30 2.49 11.52
CA LEU A 17 -10.26 2.12 12.94
C LEU A 17 -8.96 1.38 13.26
N ASN A 18 -8.60 0.43 12.41
CA ASN A 18 -7.38 -0.37 12.49
C ASN A 18 -6.93 -0.70 11.07
N PHE A 19 -5.63 -0.88 10.87
CA PHE A 19 -5.11 -1.50 9.67
C PHE A 19 -3.79 -2.22 9.97
N THR A 20 -3.48 -3.22 9.16
CA THR A 20 -2.20 -3.91 9.15
C THR A 20 -1.73 -4.05 7.71
N VAL A 21 -0.41 -4.07 7.52
CA VAL A 21 0.19 -4.19 6.19
C VAL A 21 1.11 -5.39 6.20
N THR A 22 0.97 -6.20 5.16
CA THR A 22 1.84 -7.33 4.88
C THR A 22 2.44 -7.18 3.50
N VAL A 23 3.73 -7.46 3.39
CA VAL A 23 4.49 -7.34 2.14
C VAL A 23 5.06 -8.71 1.80
N SER A 24 4.88 -9.17 0.56
CA SER A 24 5.50 -10.42 0.10
C SER A 24 7.02 -10.32 0.14
N ASP A 25 7.69 -11.44 0.39
CA ASP A 25 9.15 -11.59 0.29
C ASP A 25 9.96 -10.62 1.14
N CYS A 26 9.33 -10.07 2.18
CA CYS A 26 9.95 -9.17 3.12
C CYS A 26 10.21 -9.89 4.45
N GLN A 27 11.48 -10.00 4.85
CA GLN A 27 11.87 -10.53 6.17
C GLN A 27 11.82 -9.43 7.23
N ALA A 28 11.76 -9.80 8.52
CA ALA A 28 11.61 -8.88 9.64
C ALA A 28 12.70 -7.80 9.80
N GLU A 29 13.73 -7.83 8.97
CA GLU A 29 14.74 -6.78 8.87
C GLU A 29 14.17 -5.55 8.16
N GLN A 30 14.22 -4.41 8.86
CA GLN A 30 13.91 -3.10 8.28
C GLN A 30 15.21 -2.31 8.11
N PRO A 31 15.48 -1.69 6.93
CA PRO A 31 14.66 -1.69 5.72
C PRO A 31 14.69 -3.04 4.99
N CYS A 32 13.58 -3.35 4.34
CA CYS A 32 13.39 -4.64 3.69
C CYS A 32 14.28 -4.78 2.45
N ALA A 33 15.16 -5.79 2.44
CA ALA A 33 16.06 -6.05 1.33
C ALA A 33 15.35 -6.85 0.22
N VAL A 34 15.25 -6.27 -0.98
CA VAL A 34 14.48 -6.86 -2.09
C VAL A 34 15.32 -6.86 -3.39
N PRO A 35 15.44 -8.00 -4.10
CA PRO A 35 16.18 -8.04 -5.35
C PRO A 35 15.44 -7.33 -6.49
N VAL A 36 16.20 -6.78 -7.42
CA VAL A 36 15.68 -6.25 -8.69
C VAL A 36 14.90 -7.33 -9.44
N GLY A 37 13.81 -6.94 -10.12
CA GLY A 37 12.94 -7.85 -10.86
C GLY A 37 11.83 -8.48 -10.03
N THR A 38 11.92 -8.43 -8.70
CA THR A 38 10.87 -8.92 -7.80
C THR A 38 9.59 -8.10 -7.93
N THR A 39 8.43 -8.74 -7.88
CA THR A 39 7.14 -8.04 -7.72
C THR A 39 6.66 -8.21 -6.29
N LEU A 40 6.58 -7.10 -5.56
CA LEU A 40 6.05 -7.08 -4.21
C LEU A 40 4.53 -7.01 -4.24
N TYR A 41 3.90 -7.85 -3.42
CA TYR A 41 2.47 -7.80 -3.15
C TYR A 41 2.26 -7.18 -1.78
N ILE A 42 1.69 -5.98 -1.75
CA ILE A 42 1.41 -5.21 -0.55
C ILE A 42 -0.06 -5.43 -0.21
N LYS A 43 -0.32 -6.30 0.77
CA LYS A 43 -1.67 -6.58 1.24
C LYS A 43 -1.97 -5.76 2.49
N THR A 44 -2.92 -4.84 2.35
CA THR A 44 -3.42 -3.99 3.42
C THR A 44 -4.74 -4.53 3.94
N PHE A 45 -4.79 -4.83 5.23
CA PHE A 45 -6.02 -5.15 5.94
C PHE A 45 -6.46 -3.89 6.68
N PHE A 46 -7.73 -3.50 6.60
CA PHE A 46 -8.21 -2.30 7.26
C PHE A 46 -9.72 -2.35 7.54
N VAL A 47 -10.16 -1.51 8.48
CA VAL A 47 -11.57 -1.35 8.86
C VAL A 47 -11.96 0.13 8.70
N PRO A 48 -12.88 0.50 7.79
CA PRO A 48 -13.26 1.88 7.58
C PRO A 48 -14.14 2.39 8.74
N GLN A 49 -13.91 3.63 9.19
CA GLN A 49 -14.69 4.26 10.26
C GLN A 49 -16.09 4.70 9.82
N GLU A 50 -16.26 4.91 8.52
CA GLU A 50 -17.49 5.35 7.85
C GLU A 50 -17.71 4.55 6.57
N THR A 51 -18.93 4.55 6.03
CA THR A 51 -19.18 3.90 4.74
C THR A 51 -18.66 4.80 3.63
N LEU A 52 -17.74 4.28 2.82
CA LEU A 52 -16.97 5.05 1.84
C LEU A 52 -17.18 4.55 0.43
N ARG A 53 -17.57 5.46 -0.46
CA ARG A 53 -17.69 5.21 -1.90
C ARG A 53 -16.51 5.80 -2.66
N ASP A 54 -16.25 5.27 -3.85
CA ASP A 54 -15.21 5.76 -4.77
C ASP A 54 -13.81 5.83 -4.15
N VAL A 55 -13.52 4.91 -3.22
CA VAL A 55 -12.19 4.83 -2.62
C VAL A 55 -11.19 4.39 -3.68
N LYS A 56 -10.11 5.14 -3.76
CA LYS A 56 -9.00 4.87 -4.67
C LYS A 56 -7.73 4.61 -3.90
N SER A 57 -6.92 3.70 -4.42
CA SER A 57 -5.54 3.53 -4.00
C SER A 57 -4.61 4.28 -4.96
N ARG A 58 -3.45 4.68 -4.44
CA ARG A 58 -2.31 5.13 -5.23
C ARG A 58 -1.04 4.59 -4.60
N VAL A 59 -0.14 4.10 -5.43
CA VAL A 59 1.20 3.71 -5.04
C VAL A 59 2.21 4.66 -5.66
N SER A 60 3.22 5.05 -4.91
CA SER A 60 4.32 5.90 -5.38
C SER A 60 5.65 5.45 -4.77
N ALA A 61 6.73 5.70 -5.50
CA ALA A 61 8.09 5.43 -5.05
C ALA A 61 8.75 6.75 -4.64
N LYS A 62 9.29 6.81 -3.43
CA LYS A 62 10.00 7.97 -2.90
C LYS A 62 11.49 7.66 -2.78
N MET A 63 12.30 8.47 -3.46
CA MET A 63 13.75 8.34 -3.57
C MET A 63 14.37 9.69 -3.15
N GLY A 64 14.75 9.80 -1.88
CA GLY A 64 15.11 11.10 -1.30
C GLY A 64 13.95 12.09 -1.35
N VAL A 65 14.13 13.22 -2.05
CA VAL A 65 13.10 14.26 -2.25
C VAL A 65 12.15 13.98 -3.42
N LEU A 66 12.50 13.04 -4.30
CA LEU A 66 11.72 12.75 -5.50
C LEU A 66 10.62 11.74 -5.17
N VAL A 67 9.37 12.08 -5.52
CA VAL A 67 8.21 11.17 -5.42
C VAL A 67 7.69 10.88 -6.82
N VAL A 68 7.73 9.60 -7.21
CA VAL A 68 7.32 9.14 -8.53
C VAL A 68 6.04 8.32 -8.41
N PRO A 69 4.90 8.80 -8.95
CA PRO A 69 3.67 8.02 -8.97
C PRO A 69 3.82 6.75 -9.81
N ARG A 70 3.34 5.62 -9.29
CA ARG A 70 3.33 4.36 -10.03
C ARG A 70 1.99 4.18 -10.73
N GLY A 71 1.85 4.85 -11.87
CA GLY A 71 0.64 4.75 -12.71
C GLY A 71 -0.57 5.50 -12.14
N PRO A 72 -1.76 5.28 -12.73
CA PRO A 72 -2.99 5.92 -12.29
C PRO A 72 -3.44 5.34 -10.94
N SER A 73 -4.27 6.11 -10.24
CA SER A 73 -5.00 5.60 -9.08
C SER A 73 -6.00 4.52 -9.48
N ARG A 74 -6.17 3.49 -8.67
CA ARG A 74 -7.11 2.39 -8.92
C ARG A 74 -8.27 2.47 -7.95
N PHE A 75 -9.47 2.06 -8.38
CA PHE A 75 -10.58 1.89 -7.43
C PHE A 75 -10.32 0.66 -6.56
N VAL A 76 -10.61 0.79 -5.27
CA VAL A 76 -10.41 -0.26 -4.29
C VAL A 76 -11.50 -1.33 -4.41
N CYS A 77 -12.76 -0.91 -4.56
CA CYS A 77 -13.84 -1.82 -4.95
C CYS A 77 -13.89 -1.91 -6.49
N PRO A 78 -14.16 -3.09 -7.06
CA PRO A 78 -14.60 -4.33 -6.41
C PRO A 78 -13.46 -5.26 -5.93
N SER A 79 -12.19 -4.84 -6.05
CA SER A 79 -11.05 -5.72 -5.80
C SER A 79 -10.78 -6.02 -4.33
N ALA A 80 -11.21 -5.16 -3.40
CA ALA A 80 -11.13 -5.42 -1.98
C ALA A 80 -12.01 -6.61 -1.59
N ILE A 81 -11.49 -7.48 -0.73
CA ILE A 81 -12.15 -8.70 -0.24
C ILE A 81 -12.55 -8.44 1.20
N SER A 82 -13.81 -8.67 1.56
CA SER A 82 -14.24 -8.62 2.95
C SER A 82 -14.17 -9.99 3.61
N GLU A 83 -14.10 -10.03 4.95
CA GLU A 83 -14.16 -11.31 5.67
C GLU A 83 -15.54 -11.99 5.57
N GLU A 84 -16.60 -11.20 5.39
CA GLU A 84 -18.01 -11.63 5.40
C GLU A 84 -18.58 -11.91 4.00
N ALA A 85 -17.96 -11.38 2.95
CA ALA A 85 -18.39 -11.50 1.55
C ALA A 85 -17.19 -11.60 0.60
N ASP A 86 -17.35 -12.33 -0.51
CA ASP A 86 -16.26 -12.64 -1.43
C ASP A 86 -15.56 -11.40 -2.02
N ARG A 87 -16.28 -10.29 -2.21
CA ARG A 87 -15.74 -9.01 -2.74
C ARG A 87 -16.55 -7.79 -2.30
N CYS A 88 -15.91 -6.63 -2.25
CA CYS A 88 -16.55 -5.34 -2.04
C CYS A 88 -17.54 -5.04 -3.18
N ASP A 89 -18.80 -4.75 -2.84
CA ASP A 89 -19.77 -4.23 -3.79
C ASP A 89 -19.42 -2.78 -4.16
N SER A 90 -19.30 -2.51 -5.46
CA SER A 90 -18.97 -1.17 -5.95
C SER A 90 -20.09 -0.14 -5.75
N THR A 91 -21.34 -0.61 -5.59
CA THR A 91 -22.52 0.25 -5.37
C THR A 91 -22.65 0.68 -3.91
N GLU A 92 -22.34 -0.22 -2.98
CA GLU A 92 -22.33 0.08 -1.54
C GLU A 92 -21.02 0.79 -1.13
N GLY A 93 -19.90 0.36 -1.71
CA GLY A 93 -18.55 0.77 -1.34
C GLY A 93 -18.01 -0.02 -0.14
N LEU A 94 -17.03 0.58 0.55
CA LEU A 94 -16.45 0.00 1.76
C LEU A 94 -17.37 0.33 2.93
N VAL A 95 -18.06 -0.67 3.46
CA VAL A 95 -19.06 -0.51 4.52
C VAL A 95 -18.37 -0.30 5.87
N ARG A 96 -18.84 0.69 6.64
CA ARG A 96 -18.37 1.00 7.99
C ARG A 96 -18.23 -0.27 8.85
N GLY A 97 -17.09 -0.39 9.53
CA GLY A 97 -16.88 -1.44 10.53
C GLY A 97 -16.57 -2.82 9.97
N ARG A 98 -16.66 -3.04 8.65
CA ARG A 98 -16.30 -4.32 8.02
C ARG A 98 -14.80 -4.43 7.80
N HIS A 99 -14.28 -5.65 7.93
CA HIS A 99 -12.89 -5.96 7.66
C HIS A 99 -12.67 -6.15 6.17
N TYR A 100 -11.71 -5.42 5.60
CA TYR A 100 -11.31 -5.54 4.20
C TYR A 100 -9.84 -5.86 4.07
N ALA A 101 -9.51 -6.68 3.07
CA ALA A 101 -8.18 -6.90 2.56
C ALA A 101 -8.08 -6.39 1.11
N TYR A 102 -7.03 -5.64 0.80
CA TYR A 102 -6.77 -5.14 -0.54
C TYR A 102 -5.29 -5.30 -0.89
N VAL A 103 -5.00 -5.68 -2.13
CA VAL A 103 -3.64 -6.00 -2.59
C VAL A 103 -3.20 -5.02 -3.65
N GLU A 104 -2.04 -4.42 -3.43
CA GLU A 104 -1.30 -3.63 -4.41
C GLU A 104 -0.08 -4.38 -4.92
N GLU A 105 0.26 -4.14 -6.18
CA GLU A 105 1.44 -4.72 -6.81
C GLU A 105 2.49 -3.65 -7.05
N PHE A 106 3.72 -3.92 -6.62
CA PHE A 106 4.85 -3.05 -6.84
C PHE A 106 6.05 -3.81 -7.44
N PRO A 107 6.22 -3.78 -8.78
CA PRO A 107 7.38 -4.38 -9.44
C PRO A 107 8.65 -3.55 -9.23
N ILE A 108 9.69 -4.17 -8.69
CA ILE A 108 11.03 -3.60 -8.56
C ILE A 108 11.70 -3.60 -9.92
N ARG A 109 11.66 -2.46 -10.60
CA ARG A 109 12.22 -2.31 -11.95
C ARG A 109 13.75 -2.11 -11.91
N PRO A 110 14.47 -2.50 -12.99
CA PRO A 110 15.92 -2.38 -13.05
C PRO A 110 16.49 -0.96 -13.00
N HIS A 111 15.69 0.11 -13.04
CA HIS A 111 16.19 1.48 -12.89
C HIS A 111 16.26 1.94 -11.42
N TYR A 112 15.81 1.12 -10.48
CA TYR A 112 15.90 1.40 -9.04
C TYR A 112 17.14 0.75 -8.39
N ARG A 113 18.23 0.49 -9.13
CA ARG A 113 19.37 -0.28 -8.61
C ARG A 113 20.05 0.44 -7.44
N GLU A 114 20.35 -0.32 -6.38
CA GLU A 114 21.21 0.07 -5.25
C GLU A 114 20.79 1.35 -4.53
N ILE A 115 19.48 1.60 -4.45
CA ILE A 115 18.93 2.75 -3.73
C ILE A 115 17.97 2.31 -2.63
N SER A 116 17.95 3.10 -1.56
CA SER A 116 16.90 3.04 -0.55
C SER A 116 15.65 3.74 -1.09
N VAL A 117 14.54 3.02 -1.17
CA VAL A 117 13.26 3.52 -1.67
C VAL A 117 12.22 3.38 -0.58
N LYS A 118 11.38 4.39 -0.39
CA LYS A 118 10.15 4.25 0.40
C LYS A 118 8.98 4.09 -0.55
N ILE A 119 8.26 2.97 -0.47
CA ILE A 119 6.99 2.82 -1.19
C ILE A 119 5.92 3.51 -0.36
N ARG A 120 5.29 4.54 -0.91
CA ARG A 120 4.16 5.21 -0.29
C ARG A 120 2.86 4.69 -0.91
N VAL A 121 1.97 4.19 -0.07
CA VAL A 121 0.63 3.74 -0.45
C VAL A 121 -0.38 4.67 0.20
N GLU A 122 -1.35 5.12 -0.58
CA GLU A 122 -2.40 6.05 -0.15
C GLU A 122 -3.77 5.54 -0.58
N PHE A 123 -4.71 5.51 0.36
CA PHE A 123 -6.12 5.28 0.12
C PHE A 123 -6.85 6.61 0.31
N PHE A 124 -7.67 7.04 -0.65
CA PHE A 124 -8.31 8.35 -0.60
C PHE A 124 -9.62 8.37 -1.38
N THR A 125 -10.49 9.32 -1.07
CA THR A 125 -11.69 9.63 -1.85
C THR A 125 -11.45 10.81 -2.81
N GLY A 126 -12.24 10.90 -3.87
CA GLY A 126 -12.20 12.01 -4.82
C GLY A 126 -11.12 11.89 -5.91
N ARG A 127 -10.49 13.02 -6.27
CA ARG A 127 -9.58 13.11 -7.44
C ARG A 127 -8.11 12.90 -7.09
N ARG A 128 -7.68 13.33 -5.89
CA ARG A 128 -6.28 13.24 -5.45
C ARG A 128 -6.20 13.10 -3.92
N PRO A 129 -5.11 12.52 -3.39
CA PRO A 129 -4.83 12.52 -1.97
C PRO A 129 -4.70 13.95 -1.43
N HIS A 130 -5.37 14.23 -0.31
CA HIS A 130 -5.29 15.47 0.46
C HIS A 130 -5.63 15.14 1.92
N SER A 131 -5.25 16.00 2.88
CA SER A 131 -5.45 15.71 4.31
C SER A 131 -6.88 15.26 4.64
N ASN A 132 -7.88 15.91 4.04
CA ASN A 132 -9.29 15.65 4.34
C ASN A 132 -9.88 14.47 3.54
N THR A 133 -9.22 14.02 2.47
CA THR A 133 -9.71 12.96 1.57
C THR A 133 -8.91 11.67 1.69
N THR A 134 -7.70 11.73 2.24
CA THR A 134 -6.88 10.56 2.52
C THR A 134 -7.44 9.82 3.73
N LEU A 135 -7.68 8.53 3.55
CA LEU A 135 -8.22 7.61 4.55
C LEU A 135 -7.11 6.90 5.30
N LEU A 136 -6.10 6.46 4.55
CA LEU A 136 -4.96 5.70 5.04
C LEU A 136 -3.74 6.05 4.18
N CYS A 137 -2.59 6.21 4.82
CA CYS A 137 -1.35 6.52 4.13
C CYS A 137 -0.16 6.04 4.97
N PHE A 138 0.70 5.24 4.34
CA PHE A 138 1.86 4.65 5.00
C PHE A 138 3.03 4.52 4.02
N GLU A 139 4.25 4.50 4.57
CA GLU A 139 5.48 4.26 3.82
C GLU A 139 6.12 2.93 4.24
N ILE A 140 6.56 2.14 3.25
CA ILE A 140 7.32 0.90 3.44
C ILE A 140 8.76 1.16 3.01
N PRO A 141 9.74 1.16 3.94
CA PRO A 141 11.15 1.34 3.59
C PRO A 141 11.74 0.06 3.00
N LEU A 142 12.30 0.18 1.80
CA LEU A 142 12.98 -0.89 1.09
C LEU A 142 14.43 -0.53 0.79
N ARG A 143 15.28 -1.56 0.74
CA ARG A 143 16.63 -1.51 0.19
C ARG A 143 16.68 -2.42 -1.02
N ILE A 144 16.92 -1.86 -2.20
CA ILE A 144 16.94 -2.64 -3.44
C ILE A 144 18.35 -3.17 -3.67
N MET A 145 18.48 -4.49 -3.77
CA MET A 145 19.76 -5.18 -3.99
C MET A 145 19.94 -5.52 -5.47
N SER A 146 21.18 -5.42 -5.97
CA SER A 146 21.53 -5.90 -7.31
C SER A 146 21.71 -7.42 -7.30
N ASP A 147 21.51 -8.07 -8.46
CA ASP A 147 21.62 -9.53 -8.59
C ASP A 147 23.01 -10.08 -8.18
N SER A 148 24.03 -9.22 -8.17
CA SER A 148 25.41 -9.55 -7.78
C SER A 148 25.64 -9.73 -6.27
N GLU A 149 24.73 -9.27 -5.41
CA GLU A 149 24.88 -9.40 -3.94
C GLU A 149 24.22 -10.68 -3.37
N MET A 150 23.55 -11.47 -4.19
CA MET A 150 22.90 -12.76 -3.81
C MET A 150 23.75 -14.00 -4.14
N SER A 151 25.02 -13.81 -4.52
CA SER A 151 25.96 -14.88 -4.88
C SER A 151 26.81 -15.32 -3.70
#